data_AF-A0A5E4GIM1-F1
#
_entry.id   AF-A0A5E4GIM1-F1
#
_cell.length_a   1.000
_cell.length_b   1.000
_cell.length_c   1.000
_cell.angle_alpha   90.00
_cell.angle_beta   90.00
_cell.angle_gamma   90.00
#
_symmetry.space_group_name_H-M   'P 1'
#
loop_
_entity.id
_entity.type
_entity.pdbx_description
1 polymer ?
#
loop_
_entity_poly.entity_id
_entity_poly.type
_entity_poly.pdbx_seq_one_letter_code
_entity_poly.pdbx_strand_id
1 'polypeptide(L)' 'MPFGLTNVPTTFMDLMDRVFRCYLDRFMMVFIDDILVYSKSQKVHMKHLEIALKTLRRRQL' A
#
# COMPACT_ATOMS: atom_id res chain seq x y z
N MET A 1 1.27 3.57 -15.09
CA MET A 1 0.18 4.32 -15.73
C MET A 1 0.68 5.73 -16.06
N PRO A 2 0.30 6.33 -17.19
CA PRO A 2 0.62 7.74 -17.45
C PRO A 2 -0.18 8.64 -16.47
N PHE A 3 0.49 9.62 -15.87
CA PHE A 3 -0.12 10.61 -14.98
C PHE A 3 -1.17 11.44 -15.76
N GLY A 4 -2.33 11.70 -15.14
CA GLY A 4 -3.35 12.64 -15.69
C GLY A 4 -4.61 12.01 -16.30
N LEU A 5 -4.81 10.70 -16.20
CA LEU A 5 -6.08 10.07 -16.61
C LEU A 5 -7.14 10.22 -15.49
N THR A 6 -8.34 10.66 -15.85
CA THR A 6 -9.44 11.03 -14.93
C THR A 6 -9.92 9.90 -14.00
N ASN A 7 -9.55 8.64 -14.27
CA ASN A 7 -9.90 7.43 -13.49
C ASN A 7 -8.69 6.77 -12.80
N VAL A 8 -7.54 7.42 -12.76
CA VAL A 8 -6.31 6.88 -12.12
C VAL A 8 -6.50 6.60 -10.63
N PRO A 9 -7.12 7.49 -9.83
CA PRO A 9 -7.31 7.23 -8.41
C PRO A 9 -8.16 5.97 -8.17
N THR A 10 -9.24 5.80 -8.93
CA THR A 10 -10.16 4.66 -8.76
C THR A 10 -9.51 3.34 -9.15
N THR A 11 -8.74 3.32 -10.24
CA THR A 11 -8.09 2.09 -10.72
C THR A 11 -6.91 1.70 -9.84
N PHE A 12 -6.15 2.69 -9.37
CA PHE A 12 -5.06 2.46 -8.43
C PHE A 12 -5.58 2.03 -7.07
N MET A 13 -6.67 2.64 -6.58
CA MET A 13 -7.32 2.23 -5.33
C MET A 13 -7.85 0.79 -5.40
N ASP A 14 -8.53 0.36 -6.48
CA ASP A 14 -8.99 -1.04 -6.62
C ASP A 14 -7.81 -2.03 -6.68
N LEU A 15 -6.73 -1.67 -7.39
CA LEU A 15 -5.53 -2.49 -7.45
C LEU A 15 -4.88 -2.62 -6.07
N MET A 16 -4.73 -1.51 -5.36
CA MET A 16 -4.13 -1.48 -4.03
C MET A 16 -5.01 -2.18 -3.00
N ASP A 17 -6.33 -2.04 -3.08
CA ASP A 17 -7.28 -2.79 -2.25
C ASP A 17 -7.09 -4.30 -2.44
N ARG A 18 -7.02 -4.78 -3.68
CA ARG A 18 -6.81 -6.22 -3.97
C ARG A 18 -5.44 -6.73 -3.54
N VAL A 19 -4.38 -5.95 -3.75
CA VAL A 19 -3.01 -6.37 -3.43
C VAL A 19 -2.77 -6.39 -1.93
N PHE A 20 -3.32 -5.40 -1.23
CA PHE A 20 -3.05 -5.14 0.17
C PHE A 20 -4.20 -5.48 1.11
N ARG A 21 -5.31 -6.06 0.62
CA ARG A 21 -6.49 -6.44 1.41
C ARG A 21 -6.19 -7.12 2.74
N CYS A 22 -5.17 -7.98 2.78
CA CYS A 22 -4.77 -8.71 3.99
C CYS A 22 -4.05 -7.85 5.05
N TYR A 23 -3.59 -6.66 4.65
CA TYR A 23 -2.79 -5.72 5.44
C TYR A 23 -3.52 -4.40 5.71
N LEU A 24 -4.48 -4.04 4.83
CA LEU A 24 -5.41 -2.94 5.01
C LEU A 24 -6.20 -3.13 6.32
N ASP A 25 -6.42 -2.02 7.03
CA ASP A 25 -7.04 -1.93 8.37
C ASP A 25 -6.28 -2.58 9.54
N ARG A 26 -5.15 -3.26 9.28
CA ARG A 26 -4.30 -3.83 10.35
C ARG A 26 -3.14 -2.92 10.74
N PHE A 27 -2.33 -2.55 9.76
CA PHE A 27 -1.15 -1.70 9.97
C PHE A 27 -0.86 -0.79 8.77
N MET A 28 -1.75 -0.78 7.78
CA MET A 28 -1.55 -0.05 6.55
C MET A 28 -2.85 0.57 6.04
N MET A 29 -2.75 1.74 5.44
CA MET A 29 -3.82 2.47 4.78
C MET A 29 -3.27 3.00 3.46
N VAL A 30 -4.06 2.96 2.39
CA VAL A 30 -3.66 3.47 1.07
C VAL A 30 -4.56 4.65 0.73
N PHE A 31 -3.96 5.75 0.29
CA PHE A 31 -4.66 6.99 0.00
C PHE A 31 -4.16 7.59 -1.32
N ILE A 32 -4.96 7.45 -2.37
CA ILE A 32 -4.62 7.86 -3.74
C ILE A 32 -3.25 7.31 -4.14
N ASP A 33 -2.18 8.10 -4.05
CA ASP A 33 -0.83 7.71 -4.47
C ASP A 33 0.07 7.28 -3.30
N ASP A 34 -0.37 7.48 -2.06
CA ASP A 34 0.43 7.25 -0.85
C ASP A 34 0.01 5.98 -0.10
N ILE A 35 1.00 5.25 0.42
CA ILE A 35 0.79 4.12 1.33
C ILE A 35 1.26 4.52 2.72
N LEU A 36 0.32 4.65 3.65
CA LEU A 36 0.57 4.92 5.05
C LEU A 36 0.75 3.60 5.81
N VAL A 37 1.90 3.41 6.44
CA VAL A 37 2.17 2.29 7.36
C VAL A 37 2.22 2.85 8.78
N TYR A 38 1.40 2.32 9.70
CA TYR A 38 1.36 2.77 11.09
C TYR A 38 1.66 1.61 12.05
N SER A 39 2.24 1.92 13.20
CA SER A 39 2.68 0.91 14.19
C SER A 39 2.87 1.51 15.57
N LYS A 40 2.70 0.70 16.62
CA LYS A 40 2.84 1.15 18.02
C LYS A 40 4.29 1.31 18.49
N SER A 41 5.26 0.69 17.83
CA SER A 41 6.68 0.80 18.17
C SER A 41 7.55 0.69 16.93
N GLN A 42 8.76 1.25 16.99
CA GLN A 42 9.71 1.25 15.87
C GLN A 42 10.11 -0.16 15.44
N LYS A 43 10.29 -1.09 16.40
CA LYS A 43 10.65 -2.49 16.09
C LYS A 43 9.55 -3.21 15.30
N VAL A 44 8.29 -2.95 15.64
CA VAL A 44 7.13 -3.50 14.91
C VAL A 44 6.98 -2.80 13.56
N HIS A 45 7.19 -1.48 13.53
CA HIS A 45 7.15 -0.69 12.31
C HIS A 45 8.13 -1.19 11.26
N MET A 46 9.37 -1.52 11.65
CA MET A 46 10.37 -2.08 10.73
C MET A 46 9.90 -3.39 10.07
N LYS A 47 9.23 -4.26 10.83
CA LYS A 47 8.67 -5.51 10.29
C LYS A 47 7.53 -5.24 9.31
N HIS A 48 6.63 -4.32 9.64
CA HIS A 48 5.53 -3.93 8.76
C HIS A 48 6.04 -3.30 7.46
N LEU A 49 7.05 -2.43 7.56
CA LEU A 49 7.70 -1.82 6.41
C LEU A 49 8.36 -2.87 5.51
N GLU A 50 9.05 -3.84 6.10
CA GLU A 50 9.67 -4.94 5.34
C GLU A 50 8.61 -5.76 4.58
N ILE A 51 7.47 -6.04 5.19
CA ILE A 51 6.35 -6.75 4.54
C ILE A 51 5.77 -5.91 3.40
N ALA A 52 5.54 -4.62 3.61
CA ALA A 52 5.00 -3.71 2.60
C ALA A 52 5.94 -3.64 1.38
N LEU A 53 7.23 -3.38 1.60
CA LEU A 53 8.24 -3.30 0.54
C LEU A 53 8.43 -4.63 -0.21
N LYS A 54 8.43 -5.77 0.51
CA LYS A 54 8.47 -7.10 -0.13
C LYS A 54 7.23 -7.35 -1.00
N THR A 55 6.07 -6.90 -0.55
CA THR A 55 4.81 -7.07 -1.30
C THR A 55 4.81 -6.23 -2.57
N LEU A 56 5.24 -4.96 -2.49
CA LEU A 56 5.43 -4.08 -3.66
C LEU A 56 6.38 -4.72 -4.67
N ARG A 57 7.57 -5.14 -4.21
CA ARG A 57 8.58 -5.78 -5.05
C ARG A 57 8.09 -7.06 -5.74
N ARG A 58 7.30 -7.89 -5.05
CA ARG A 58 6.73 -9.11 -5.64
C ARG A 58 5.69 -8.83 -6.72
N ARG A 59 4.92 -7.76 -6.57
CA ARG A 59 3.85 -7.37 -7.49
C ARG A 59 4.36 -6.52 -8.66
N GLN A 60 5.64 -6.15 -8.67
CA GLN A 60 6.25 -5.21 -9.63
C GLN A 60 5.50 -3.88 -9.71
N LEU A 61 5.00 -3.42 -8.56
CA LEU A 61 4.42 -2.09 -8.39
C LEU A 61 5.50 -1.08 -8.01
#